data_AF-A0A8S3KE79-F1
#
_entry.id   AF-A0A8S3KE79-F1
#
_cell.length_a   1.000
_cell.length_b   1.000
_cell.length_c   1.000
_cell.angle_alpha   90.00
_cell.angle_beta   90.00
_cell.angle_gamma   90.00
#
_symmetry.space_group_name_H-M   'P 1'
#
loop_
_entity.id
_entity.type
_entity.pdbx_description
1 polymer ?
#
loop_
_entity_poly.entity_id
_entity_poly.type
_entity_poly.pdbx_seq_one_letter_code
_entity_poly.pdbx_strand_id
1 'polypeptide(L)'
;GKVGSVDKAKRIFEKISQPDHIAWTAMINSYGLNGMGIEAMKLFHQMPKELINDLTYTCILNSCSHSGLVDEARSIFNSIETKTDITVTTMVY
;
A
#
# COMPACT_ATOMS: atom_id res chain seq x y z
N GLY A 1 -15.43 -1.32 16.85
CA GLY A 1 -15.66 -0.03 16.17
C GLY A 1 -14.48 0.25 15.25
N LYS A 2 -14.76 0.43 13.96
CA LYS A 2 -13.82 0.48 12.83
C LYS A 2 -12.62 1.45 13.04
N VAL A 3 -12.86 2.68 13.51
CA VAL A 3 -11.81 3.71 13.74
C VAL A 3 -10.90 3.40 14.93
N GLY A 4 -11.47 3.03 16.09
CA GLY A 4 -10.66 2.74 17.30
C GLY A 4 -9.76 1.50 17.17
N SER A 5 -9.94 0.69 16.12
CA SER A 5 -9.04 -0.39 15.75
C SER A 5 -7.83 0.12 14.95
N VAL A 6 -8.03 1.11 14.07
CA VAL A 6 -6.96 1.71 13.26
C VAL A 6 -6.00 2.49 14.16
N ASP A 7 -6.51 3.27 15.12
CA ASP A 7 -5.66 4.03 16.05
C ASP A 7 -4.72 3.12 16.87
N LYS A 8 -5.24 1.96 17.31
CA LYS A 8 -4.44 0.96 18.02
C LYS A 8 -3.38 0.34 17.10
N ALA A 9 -3.76 -0.03 15.88
CA ALA A 9 -2.84 -0.57 14.88
C ALA A 9 -1.72 0.45 14.57
N LYS A 10 -2.07 1.73 14.39
CA LYS A 10 -1.11 2.81 14.16
C LYS A 10 -0.11 2.95 15.30
N ARG A 11 -0.58 2.97 16.55
CA ARG A 11 0.29 3.06 17.74
C ARG A 11 1.24 1.87 17.86
N ILE A 12 0.82 0.68 17.43
CA ILE A 12 1.68 -0.50 17.40
C ILE A 12 2.71 -0.35 16.29
N PHE A 13 2.27 0.01 15.09
CA PHE A 13 3.11 0.23 13.92
C PHE A 13 4.21 1.27 14.19
N GLU A 14 3.86 2.41 14.79
CA GLU A 14 4.81 3.48 15.16
C GLU A 14 5.86 3.06 16.21
N LYS A 15 5.64 1.97 16.94
CA LYS A 15 6.62 1.41 17.89
C LYS A 15 7.58 0.42 17.24
N ILE A 16 7.35 0.00 16.00
CA ILE A 16 8.22 -0.91 15.29
C ILE A 16 9.39 -0.09 14.74
N SER A 17 10.61 -0.38 15.20
CA SER A 17 11.83 0.33 14.75
C SER A 17 12.11 0.09 13.27
N GLN A 18 11.89 -1.13 12.79
CA GLN A 18 12.08 -1.54 11.40
C GLN A 18 10.88 -2.38 10.94
N PRO A 19 9.76 -1.74 10.53
CA PRO A 19 8.60 -2.46 10.05
C PRO A 19 8.90 -3.21 8.76
N ASP A 20 8.57 -4.51 8.74
CA ASP A 20 8.69 -5.36 7.58
C ASP A 20 7.50 -5.19 6.62
N HIS A 21 7.55 -5.88 5.48
CA HIS A 21 6.50 -5.83 4.47
C HIS A 21 5.11 -6.19 5.03
N ILE A 22 5.03 -7.09 6.01
CA ILE A 22 3.78 -7.52 6.64
C ILE A 22 3.19 -6.36 7.45
N ALA A 23 3.99 -5.72 8.31
CA ALA A 23 3.55 -4.61 9.15
C ALA A 23 3.05 -3.42 8.32
N TRP A 24 3.79 -3.05 7.26
CA TRP A 24 3.36 -1.99 6.33
C TRP A 24 2.05 -2.36 5.63
N THR A 25 1.97 -3.54 5.03
CA THR A 25 0.79 -3.98 4.28
C THR A 25 -0.43 -4.07 5.17
N ALA A 26 -0.28 -4.59 6.40
CA ALA A 26 -1.36 -4.68 7.37
C ALA A 26 -1.91 -3.29 7.74
N MET A 27 -1.03 -2.30 7.93
CA MET A 27 -1.44 -0.94 8.27
C MET A 27 -2.11 -0.22 7.10
N ILE A 28 -1.59 -0.37 5.88
CA ILE A 28 -2.22 0.14 4.64
C ILE A 28 -3.62 -0.46 4.47
N ASN A 29 -3.73 -1.78 4.61
CA ASN A 29 -5.02 -2.48 4.51
C ASN A 29 -6.00 -2.02 5.61
N SER A 30 -5.52 -1.80 6.82
CA SER A 30 -6.32 -1.27 7.93
C SER A 30 -6.92 0.10 7.58
N TYR A 31 -6.13 1.02 7.01
CA TYR A 31 -6.66 2.28 6.52
C TYR A 31 -7.70 2.08 5.40
N GLY A 32 -7.41 1.24 4.40
CA GLY A 32 -8.33 0.96 3.29
C GLY A 32 -9.68 0.39 3.72
N LEU A 33 -9.70 -0.60 4.61
CA LEU A 33 -10.92 -1.22 5.15
C LEU A 33 -11.80 -0.23 5.95
N ASN A 34 -11.22 0.88 6.38
CA ASN A 34 -11.88 1.94 7.13
C ASN A 34 -12.24 3.16 6.28
N GLY A 35 -12.08 3.09 4.96
CA GLY A 35 -12.37 4.20 4.04
C GLY A 35 -11.38 5.37 4.17
N MET A 36 -10.23 5.14 4.80
CA MET A 36 -9.17 6.12 5.00
C MET A 36 -8.16 6.04 3.86
N GLY A 37 -8.65 6.14 2.62
CA GLY A 37 -7.84 5.87 1.44
C GLY A 37 -6.67 6.85 1.25
N ILE A 38 -6.85 8.10 1.67
CA ILE A 38 -5.80 9.11 1.63
C ILE A 38 -4.66 8.75 2.59
N GLU A 39 -4.97 8.26 3.78
CA GLU A 39 -4.01 7.80 4.77
C GLU A 39 -3.29 6.51 4.31
N ALA A 40 -4.03 5.58 3.69
CA ALA A 40 -3.44 4.41 3.06
C ALA A 40 -2.42 4.79 1.98
N MET A 41 -2.75 5.76 1.12
CA MET A 41 -1.87 6.29 0.07
C MET A 41 -0.62 6.97 0.64
N LYS A 42 -0.78 7.83 1.65
CA LYS A 42 0.34 8.47 2.32
C LYS A 42 1.30 7.45 2.92
N LEU A 43 0.77 6.40 3.56
CA LEU A 43 1.58 5.35 4.15
C LEU A 43 2.26 4.50 3.07
N PHE A 44 1.58 4.16 1.98
CA PHE A 44 2.16 3.47 0.84
C PHE A 44 3.36 4.22 0.25
N HIS A 45 3.27 5.54 0.08
CA HIS A 45 4.39 6.34 -0.42
C HIS A 45 5.58 6.43 0.55
N GLN A 46 5.39 6.13 1.83
CA GLN A 46 6.45 6.08 2.84
C GLN A 46 7.10 4.69 2.93
N MET A 47 6.46 3.66 2.36
CA MET A 47 6.97 2.30 2.40
C MET A 47 8.24 2.15 1.55
N PRO A 48 9.32 1.55 2.07
CA PRO A 48 10.51 1.25 1.29
C PRO A 48 10.15 0.41 0.06
N LYS A 49 10.68 0.78 -1.11
CA LYS A 49 10.31 0.15 -2.39
C LYS A 49 10.65 -1.33 -2.45
N GLU A 50 11.66 -1.75 -1.71
CA GLU A 50 12.16 -3.12 -1.59
C GLU A 50 11.20 -4.02 -0.79
N LEU A 51 10.35 -3.43 0.04
CA LEU A 51 9.35 -4.16 0.82
C LEU A 51 8.01 -4.30 0.09
N ILE A 52 7.78 -3.53 -0.98
CA ILE A 52 6.52 -3.53 -1.72
C ILE A 52 6.37 -4.85 -2.47
N ASN A 53 5.25 -5.53 -2.25
CA ASN A 53 4.87 -6.78 -2.91
C ASN A 53 3.46 -6.70 -3.53
N ASP A 54 3.06 -7.76 -4.22
CA ASP A 54 1.76 -7.85 -4.91
C ASP A 54 0.56 -7.65 -3.98
N LEU A 55 0.68 -8.10 -2.73
CA LEU A 55 -0.36 -7.89 -1.72
C LEU A 55 -0.48 -6.41 -1.35
N THR A 56 0.64 -5.69 -1.24
CA THR A 56 0.66 -4.25 -0.99
C THR A 56 -0.10 -3.50 -2.09
N TYR A 57 0.18 -3.83 -3.36
CA TYR A 57 -0.52 -3.25 -4.52
C TYR A 57 -2.02 -3.56 -4.51
N THR A 58 -2.38 -4.80 -4.19
CA THR A 58 -3.79 -5.20 -4.07
C THR A 58 -4.52 -4.39 -2.99
N CYS A 59 -3.90 -4.25 -1.81
CA CYS A 59 -4.47 -3.49 -0.70
C CYS A 59 -4.66 -2.01 -1.05
N ILE A 60 -3.68 -1.38 -1.72
CA ILE A 60 -3.79 0.04 -2.06
C ILE A 60 -4.77 0.30 -3.20
N LEU A 61 -4.81 -0.54 -4.23
CA LEU A 61 -5.81 -0.44 -5.31
C LEU A 61 -7.24 -0.62 -4.77
N ASN A 62 -7.42 -1.56 -3.85
CA ASN A 62 -8.69 -1.77 -3.18
C ASN A 62 -9.09 -0.55 -2.34
N SER A 63 -8.14 0.03 -1.60
CA SER A 63 -8.33 1.25 -0.82
C SER A 63 -8.76 2.44 -1.70
N CYS A 64 -8.11 2.61 -2.86
CA CYS A 64 -8.46 3.65 -3.81
C CYS A 64 -9.86 3.45 -4.40
N SER A 65 -10.22 2.21 -4.74
CA SER A 65 -11.54 1.85 -5.26
C SER A 65 -12.66 2.21 -4.28
N HIS A 66 -12.46 1.92 -2.99
CA HIS A 66 -13.43 2.26 -1.93
C HIS A 66 -13.51 3.76 -1.63
N SER A 67 -12.46 4.52 -1.93
CA SER A 67 -12.34 5.94 -1.57
C SER A 67 -12.54 6.89 -2.76
N GLY A 68 -12.79 6.36 -3.97
CA GLY A 68 -12.95 7.16 -5.19
C GLY A 68 -11.64 7.79 -5.72
N LEU A 69 -10.48 7.29 -5.30
CA LEU A 69 -9.16 7.80 -5.68
C LEU A 69 -8.71 7.19 -7.03
N VAL A 70 -9.45 7.52 -8.10
CA VAL A 70 -9.31 6.89 -9.41
C VAL A 70 -7.97 7.22 -10.07
N ASP A 71 -7.51 8.47 -9.95
CA ASP A 71 -6.26 8.93 -10.56
C ASP A 71 -5.05 8.28 -9.89
N GLU A 72 -5.07 8.16 -8.56
CA GLU A 72 -4.06 7.46 -7.78
C GLU A 72 -4.05 5.97 -8.12
N ALA A 73 -5.22 5.32 -8.19
CA ALA A 73 -5.31 3.92 -8.59
C ALA A 73 -4.68 3.68 -9.97
N ARG A 74 -4.95 4.57 -10.94
CA ARG A 74 -4.37 4.51 -12.28
C ARG A 74 -2.85 4.70 -12.27
N SER A 75 -2.36 5.67 -11.50
CA SER A 75 -0.90 5.87 -11.36
C SER A 75 -0.20 4.65 -10.79
N ILE A 76 -0.80 3.99 -9.79
CA ILE A 76 -0.25 2.76 -9.21
C ILE A 76 -0.28 1.64 -10.23
N PHE A 77 -1.40 1.44 -10.91
CA PHE A 77 -1.55 0.39 -11.93
C PHE A 77 -0.48 0.51 -13.03
N ASN A 78 -0.29 1.71 -13.58
CA ASN A 78 0.73 1.96 -14.60
C ASN A 78 2.16 1.71 -14.07
N SER A 79 2.41 1.98 -12.78
CA SER A 79 3.72 1.71 -12.18
C SER A 79 4.03 0.21 -12.06
N ILE A 80 3.00 -0.61 -11.86
CA ILE A 80 3.11 -2.08 -11.83
C ILE A 80 3.44 -2.58 -13.24
N GLU A 81 2.70 -2.13 -14.26
CA GLU A 81 2.92 -2.52 -15.66
C GLU A 81 4.32 -2.13 -16.16
N THR A 82 4.78 -0.92 -15.81
CA THR A 82 6.15 -0.48 -16.14
C THR A 82 7.20 -1.37 -15.48
N LYS A 83 6.96 -1.82 -14.24
CA LYS A 83 7.88 -2.72 -13.53
C LYS A 83 7.91 -4.11 -14.16
N THR A 84 6.78 -4.64 -14.61
CA THR A 84 6.72 -5.93 -15.31
C THR A 84 7.43 -5.87 -16.65
N ASP A 85 7.25 -4.79 -17.42
CA ASP A 85 7.91 -4.62 -18.72
C ASP A 85 9.44 -4.51 -18.60
N ILE A 86 9.94 -3.76 -17.62
CA ILE A 86 11.38 -3.64 -17.37
C ILE A 86 11.96 -4.99 -16.93
N THR A 87 11.27 -5.71 -16.04
CA THR A 87 11.76 -7.01 -15.53
C THR A 87 11.87 -8.03 -16.66
N VAL A 88 10.86 -8.10 -17.55
CA VAL A 88 10.90 -8.96 -18.74
C VAL A 88 12.04 -8.53 -19.67
N THR A 89 12.23 -7.23 -19.91
CA THR A 89 13.30 -6.73 -20.79
C THR A 89 14.69 -7.06 -20.25
N THR A 90 14.94 -6.90 -18.95
CA THR A 90 16.24 -7.22 -18.34
C THR A 90 16.57 -8.72 -18.29
N MET A 91 15.57 -9.61 -18.39
CA MET A 91 15.81 -11.05 -18.45
C MET A 91 16.07 -11.58 -19.87
N VAL A 92 15.89 -10.74 -20.91
CA VAL A 92 16.08 -11.12 -22.32
C VAL A 92 17.46 -10.68 -22.86
N TYR A 93 18.33 -10.11 -22.01
CA TYR A 93 19.73 -9.77 -22.30
C TYR A 93 20.67 -10.43 -21.28
#